data_AF-A0AAW1SU29-F1
#
_entry.id   AF-A0AAW1SU29-F1
#
_cell.length_a   1.000
_cell.length_b   1.000
_cell.length_c   1.000
_cell.angle_alpha   90.00
_cell.angle_beta   90.00
_cell.angle_gamma   90.00
#
_symmetry.space_group_name_H-M   'P 1'
#
loop_
_entity.id
_entity.type
_entity.pdbx_description
1 polymer ?
#
loop_
_entity_poly.entity_id
_entity_poly.type
_entity_poly.pdbx_seq_one_letter_code
_entity_poly.pdbx_strand_id
1 'polypeptide(L)'
;MRAARSFRASPAKNSGSGQVQAHGVNLGSWLVVENWMSHSSPIFSNTAATGNDNGEYSVMQALGHTVGDPLFEQHRSQMYSEQDFADMASMGINMVRVPVGYWIKGFDNSGGDE
;
A
#
# COMPACT_ATOMS: atom_id res chain seq x y z
N MET A 1 11.96 32.96 22.98
CA MET A 1 12.32 32.12 21.82
C MET A 1 12.79 30.77 22.36
N ARG A 2 12.01 29.69 22.17
CA ARG A 2 12.39 28.33 22.57
C ARG A 2 13.19 27.69 21.44
N ALA A 3 14.41 27.23 21.73
CA ALA A 3 15.27 26.55 20.78
C ALA A 3 14.60 25.26 20.28
N ALA A 4 14.55 25.08 18.95
CA ALA A 4 14.15 23.84 18.33
C ALA A 4 15.14 22.74 18.72
N ARG A 5 14.68 21.72 19.45
CA ARG A 5 15.47 20.50 19.66
C ARG A 5 15.54 19.77 18.32
N SER A 6 16.73 19.72 17.74
CA SER A 6 17.05 18.81 16.65
C SER A 6 16.75 17.38 17.12
N PHE A 7 15.75 16.75 16.52
CA PHE A 7 15.45 15.34 16.74
C PHE A 7 16.43 14.54 15.88
N ARG A 8 17.51 14.07 16.51
CA ARG A 8 18.44 13.14 15.87
C ARG A 8 17.87 11.74 16.07
N ALA A 9 17.44 11.09 14.99
CA ALA A 9 17.06 9.68 15.02
C ALA A 9 18.20 8.87 15.66
N SER A 10 17.90 8.08 16.67
CA SER A 10 18.87 7.19 17.30
C SER A 10 19.37 6.18 16.27
N PRO A 11 20.67 5.85 16.24
CA PRO A 11 21.17 4.81 15.35
C PRO A 11 20.45 3.50 15.66
N ALA A 12 20.05 2.75 14.64
CA ALA A 12 19.55 1.40 14.80
C ALA A 12 20.52 0.60 15.69
N LYS A 13 19.99 -0.11 16.69
CA LYS A 13 20.82 -0.95 17.56
C LYS A 13 21.48 -2.04 16.71
N ASN A 14 22.78 -1.90 16.47
CA ASN A 14 23.56 -2.95 15.83
C ASN A 14 23.54 -4.20 16.72
N SER A 15 23.12 -5.33 16.17
CA SER A 15 23.50 -6.61 16.76
C SER A 15 25.04 -6.67 16.70
N GLY A 16 25.70 -7.22 17.71
CA GLY A 16 27.17 -7.28 17.81
C GLY A 16 27.88 -7.99 16.63
N SER A 17 27.14 -8.44 15.61
CA SER A 17 27.61 -9.04 14.37
C SER A 17 27.88 -8.05 13.22
N GLY A 18 27.59 -6.75 13.41
CA GLY A 18 27.63 -5.75 12.32
C GLY A 18 26.43 -5.82 11.36
N GLN A 19 25.49 -6.72 11.61
CA GLN A 19 24.21 -6.80 10.90
C GLN A 19 23.18 -5.86 11.56
N VAL A 20 22.52 -5.06 10.72
CA VAL A 20 21.37 -4.24 11.12
C VAL A 20 20.15 -5.15 11.24
N GLN A 21 19.56 -5.22 12.43
CA GLN A 21 18.32 -5.95 12.65
C GLN A 21 17.19 -5.30 11.85
N ALA A 22 16.41 -6.08 11.11
CA ALA A 22 15.23 -5.59 10.39
C ALA A 22 14.08 -5.36 11.38
N HIS A 23 13.55 -4.13 11.37
CA HIS A 23 12.35 -3.71 12.08
C HIS A 23 11.43 -3.09 11.03
N GLY A 24 10.56 -3.93 10.46
CA GLY A 24 9.79 -3.56 9.27
C GLY A 24 8.28 -3.68 9.43
N VAL A 25 7.58 -2.98 8.55
CA VAL A 25 6.11 -3.02 8.40
C VAL A 25 5.72 -3.37 6.95
N ASN A 26 4.49 -3.82 6.74
CA ASN A 26 3.93 -4.01 5.39
C ASN A 26 3.15 -2.76 4.98
N LEU A 27 3.29 -2.34 3.73
CA LEU A 27 2.42 -1.34 3.10
C LEU A 27 1.18 -2.03 2.51
N GLY A 28 0.36 -2.62 3.39
CA GLY A 28 -0.84 -3.36 3.00
C GLY A 28 -1.91 -2.45 2.40
N SER A 29 -2.76 -3.01 1.54
CA SER A 29 -3.75 -2.23 0.78
C SER A 29 -3.22 -1.08 -0.05
N TRP A 30 -1.93 -1.02 -0.41
CA TRP A 30 -1.44 0.03 -1.31
C TRP A 30 -1.58 -0.35 -2.79
N LEU A 31 -0.82 -1.35 -3.22
CA LEU A 31 -0.76 -1.81 -4.61
C LEU A 31 -1.52 -3.12 -4.84
N VAL A 32 -2.03 -3.72 -3.76
CA VAL A 32 -2.98 -4.83 -3.77
C VAL A 32 -4.04 -4.47 -2.75
N VAL A 33 -5.27 -4.18 -3.20
CA VAL A 33 -6.30 -3.59 -2.36
C VAL A 33 -7.08 -4.67 -1.61
N GLU A 34 -7.14 -4.54 -0.29
CA GLU A 34 -7.88 -5.44 0.60
C GLU A 34 -8.96 -4.66 1.35
N ASN A 35 -10.22 -5.05 1.15
CA ASN A 35 -11.38 -4.34 1.69
C ASN A 35 -11.35 -4.20 3.23
N TRP A 36 -10.89 -5.23 3.93
CA TRP A 36 -10.83 -5.23 5.40
C TRP A 36 -9.86 -4.17 5.97
N MET A 37 -8.86 -3.73 5.19
CA MET A 37 -7.93 -2.66 5.60
C MET A 37 -8.35 -1.28 5.10
N SER A 38 -9.03 -1.22 3.94
CA SER A 38 -9.33 0.03 3.23
C SER A 38 -10.81 0.16 2.87
N HIS A 39 -11.71 -0.23 3.78
CA HIS A 39 -13.16 -0.24 3.55
C HIS A 39 -13.74 1.15 3.22
N SER A 40 -13.07 2.22 3.65
CA SER A 40 -13.43 3.62 3.34
C SER A 40 -12.98 4.08 1.95
N SER A 41 -12.21 3.26 1.22
CA SER A 41 -11.77 3.59 -0.13
C SER A 41 -12.98 3.68 -1.08
N PRO A 42 -13.04 4.71 -1.95
CA PRO A 42 -14.09 4.83 -2.97
C PRO A 42 -14.19 3.62 -3.91
N ILE A 43 -13.12 2.82 -4.01
CA ILE A 43 -13.07 1.56 -4.74
C ILE A 43 -14.25 0.63 -4.36
N PHE A 44 -14.59 0.56 -3.07
CA PHE A 44 -15.58 -0.39 -2.56
C PHE A 44 -17.01 0.16 -2.48
N SER A 45 -17.19 1.48 -2.65
CA SER A 45 -18.50 2.11 -2.47
C SER A 45 -19.57 1.58 -3.44
N ASN A 46 -19.17 1.21 -4.67
CA ASN A 46 -20.08 0.70 -5.70
C ASN A 46 -20.22 -0.83 -5.70
N THR A 47 -19.37 -1.55 -4.95
CA THR A 47 -19.32 -3.03 -4.96
C THR A 47 -19.76 -3.67 -3.64
N ALA A 48 -19.83 -2.89 -2.56
CA ALA A 48 -20.25 -3.37 -1.24
C ALA A 48 -21.69 -3.93 -1.25
N ALA A 49 -22.62 -3.27 -1.95
CA ALA A 49 -24.02 -3.70 -2.00
C ALA A 49 -24.23 -5.02 -2.78
N THR A 50 -23.28 -5.38 -3.65
CA THR A 50 -23.36 -6.59 -4.49
C THR A 50 -22.52 -7.75 -3.95
N GLY A 51 -21.76 -7.55 -2.86
CA GLY A 51 -20.83 -8.54 -2.32
C GLY A 51 -19.60 -8.78 -3.21
N ASN A 52 -19.35 -7.89 -4.18
CA ASN A 52 -18.21 -7.98 -5.09
C ASN A 52 -16.95 -7.31 -4.51
N ASP A 53 -16.89 -7.14 -3.18
CA ASP A 53 -15.82 -6.45 -2.44
C ASP A 53 -14.85 -7.42 -1.73
N ASN A 54 -14.93 -8.71 -2.04
CA ASN A 54 -14.08 -9.76 -1.44
C ASN A 54 -12.62 -9.75 -1.93
N GLY A 55 -12.29 -8.99 -2.98
CA GLY A 55 -10.93 -8.86 -3.49
C GLY A 55 -10.83 -7.98 -4.73
N GLU A 56 -9.61 -7.52 -5.02
CA GLU A 56 -9.31 -6.59 -6.13
C GLU A 56 -9.82 -7.07 -7.50
N TYR A 57 -9.70 -8.37 -7.79
CA TYR A 57 -10.21 -8.94 -9.05
C TYR A 57 -11.73 -8.77 -9.19
N SER A 58 -12.51 -9.18 -8.19
CA SER A 58 -13.98 -9.10 -8.23
C SER A 58 -14.46 -7.65 -8.31
N VAL A 59 -13.76 -6.74 -7.62
CA VAL A 59 -14.05 -5.32 -7.67
C VAL A 59 -13.78 -4.76 -9.06
N MET A 60 -12.60 -5.02 -9.64
CA MET A 60 -12.28 -4.54 -10.98
C MET A 60 -13.22 -5.13 -12.04
N GLN A 61 -13.62 -6.40 -11.89
CA GLN A 61 -14.60 -7.03 -12.77
C GLN A 61 -15.98 -6.35 -12.70
N ALA A 62 -16.41 -5.94 -11.51
CA ALA A 62 -17.69 -5.26 -11.31
C ALA A 62 -17.67 -3.81 -11.81
N LEU A 63 -16.57 -3.09 -11.62
CA LEU A 63 -16.43 -1.69 -12.03
C LEU A 63 -16.15 -1.54 -13.54
N GLY A 64 -15.35 -2.44 -14.10
CA GLY A 64 -14.72 -2.28 -15.41
C GLY A 64 -13.67 -1.16 -15.42
N HIS A 65 -12.74 -1.21 -16.38
CA HIS A 65 -11.59 -0.28 -16.43
C HIS A 65 -11.97 1.21 -16.50
N THR A 66 -13.04 1.56 -17.22
CA THR A 66 -13.50 2.95 -17.35
C THR A 66 -13.79 3.62 -15.99
N VAL A 67 -14.32 2.85 -15.02
CA VAL A 67 -14.64 3.34 -13.68
C VAL A 67 -13.56 2.94 -12.68
N GLY A 68 -13.03 1.72 -12.78
CA GLY A 68 -12.05 1.16 -11.86
C GLY A 68 -10.72 1.90 -11.90
N ASP A 69 -10.12 2.08 -13.08
CA ASP A 69 -8.78 2.67 -13.21
C ASP A 69 -8.63 4.02 -12.48
N PRO A 70 -9.52 5.02 -12.64
CA PRO A 70 -9.40 6.28 -11.91
C PRO A 70 -9.59 6.14 -10.39
N LEU A 71 -10.46 5.23 -9.93
CA LEU A 71 -10.65 5.00 -8.49
C LEU A 71 -9.42 4.35 -7.85
N PHE A 72 -8.83 3.37 -8.54
CA PHE A 72 -7.60 2.71 -8.09
C PHE A 72 -6.40 3.67 -8.11
N GLU A 73 -6.33 4.57 -9.09
CA GLU A 73 -5.29 5.61 -9.13
C GLU A 73 -5.45 6.61 -7.97
N GLN A 74 -6.67 7.08 -7.72
CA GLN A 74 -6.96 7.92 -6.56
C GLN A 74 -6.58 7.23 -5.26
N HIS A 75 -6.94 5.96 -5.08
CA HIS A 75 -6.59 5.21 -3.89
C HIS A 75 -5.07 5.10 -3.69
N ARG A 76 -4.31 4.70 -4.72
CA ARG A 76 -2.85 4.59 -4.64
C ARG A 76 -2.16 5.90 -4.30
N SER A 77 -2.67 7.02 -4.82
CA SER A 77 -2.12 8.36 -4.56
C SER A 77 -2.42 8.90 -3.16
N GLN A 78 -3.40 8.32 -2.45
CA GLN A 78 -3.85 8.80 -1.14
C GLN A 78 -3.59 7.82 0.01
N MET A 79 -3.39 6.53 -0.28
CA MET A 79 -3.23 5.49 0.74
C MET A 79 -1.98 5.67 1.61
N TYR A 80 -0.88 6.11 1.00
CA TYR A 80 0.37 6.45 1.69
C TYR A 80 0.96 7.73 1.11
N SER A 81 1.50 8.56 1.99
CA SER A 81 2.19 9.82 1.70
C SER A 81 3.63 9.78 2.20
N GLU A 82 4.46 10.72 1.79
CA GLU A 82 5.83 10.86 2.34
C GLU A 82 5.85 11.04 3.86
N GLN A 83 4.81 11.66 4.43
CA GLN A 83 4.69 11.86 5.87
C GLN A 83 4.58 10.52 6.61
N ASP A 84 3.88 9.53 6.05
CA ASP A 84 3.76 8.20 6.66
C ASP A 84 5.13 7.53 6.80
N PHE A 85 6.01 7.69 5.81
CA PHE A 85 7.38 7.16 5.87
C PHE A 85 8.24 7.92 6.88
N ALA A 86 8.07 9.24 6.97
CA ALA A 86 8.74 10.05 8.00
C ALA A 86 8.31 9.61 9.41
N ASP A 87 7.02 9.34 9.61
CA ASP A 87 6.46 8.86 10.87
C ASP A 87 6.97 7.46 11.21
N MET A 88 6.97 6.52 10.26
CA MET A 88 7.57 5.19 10.42
C MET A 88 9.04 5.27 10.84
N ALA A 89 9.83 6.10 10.16
CA ALA A 89 11.24 6.31 10.49
C ALA A 89 11.41 6.91 11.91
N SER A 90 10.54 7.84 12.30
CA SER A 90 10.53 8.43 13.65
C SER A 90 10.23 7.41 14.75
N MET A 91 9.46 6.36 14.42
CA MET A 91 9.17 5.22 15.30
C MET A 91 10.29 4.17 15.32
N GLY A 92 11.35 4.34 14.53
CA GLY A 92 12.48 3.42 14.44
C GLY A 92 12.27 2.25 13.48
N ILE A 93 11.25 2.30 12.63
CA ILE A 93 11.10 1.37 11.49
C ILE A 93 12.22 1.65 10.48
N ASN A 94 12.88 0.59 10.01
CA ASN A 94 14.02 0.68 9.09
C ASN A 94 13.83 -0.11 7.79
N MET A 95 12.66 -0.72 7.61
CA MET A 95 12.32 -1.50 6.43
C MET A 95 10.82 -1.43 6.15
N VAL A 96 10.46 -1.42 4.87
CA VAL A 96 9.07 -1.66 4.45
C VAL A 96 9.04 -2.84 3.48
N ARG A 97 7.97 -3.63 3.56
CA ARG A 97 7.62 -4.64 2.55
C ARG A 97 6.46 -4.11 1.72
N VAL A 98 6.63 -4.09 0.41
CA VAL A 98 5.61 -3.61 -0.55
C VAL A 98 4.95 -4.83 -1.22
N PRO A 99 3.71 -5.18 -0.91
CA PRO A 99 2.96 -6.18 -1.65
C PRO A 99 2.67 -5.67 -3.06
N VAL A 100 2.90 -6.50 -4.07
CA VAL A 100 2.56 -6.21 -5.47
C VAL A 100 1.85 -7.41 -6.08
N GLY A 101 0.77 -7.14 -6.83
CA GLY A 101 0.06 -8.16 -7.59
C GLY A 101 0.85 -8.55 -8.84
N TYR A 102 0.73 -9.81 -9.27
CA TYR A 102 1.41 -10.29 -10.47
C TYR A 102 0.97 -9.54 -11.75
N TRP A 103 -0.25 -8.99 -11.75
CA TRP A 103 -0.83 -8.18 -12.82
C TRP A 103 -0.11 -6.85 -13.11
N ILE A 104 0.82 -6.41 -12.23
CA ILE A 104 1.58 -5.15 -12.45
C ILE A 104 2.40 -5.15 -13.73
N LYS A 105 2.77 -6.33 -14.24
CA LYS A 105 3.52 -6.46 -15.49
C LYS A 105 2.66 -6.30 -16.75
N GLY A 106 1.34 -6.12 -16.57
CA GLY A 106 0.36 -6.26 -17.64
C GLY A 106 0.12 -7.72 -17.99
N PHE A 107 -1.02 -7.97 -18.63
CA PHE A 107 -1.29 -9.22 -19.33
C PHE A 107 -1.13 -8.96 -20.82
N ASP A 108 -0.63 -9.94 -21.56
CA ASP A 108 -0.69 -9.83 -23.01
C ASP A 108 -2.17 -9.80 -23.42
N ASN A 109 -2.52 -8.85 -24.29
CA ASN A 109 -3.85 -8.77 -24.89
C ASN A 109 -3.90 -9.57 -26.21
N SER A 110 -2.98 -10.52 -26.42
CA SER A 110 -2.90 -11.30 -27.65
C SER A 110 -3.93 -12.42 -27.74
N GLY A 111 -4.83 -12.54 -26.74
CA GLY A 111 -5.96 -13.46 -26.80
C GLY A 111 -5.51 -14.91 -26.97
N GLY A 112 -4.37 -15.28 -26.38
CA GLY A 112 -3.90 -16.65 -26.34
C GLY A 112 -4.76 -17.45 -25.37
N ASP A 113 -5.62 -18.28 -25.95
CA ASP A 113 -6.42 -19.30 -25.30
C ASP A 113 -5.57 -20.13 -24.30
N GLU A 114 -5.86 -20.00 -23.00
CA GLU A 114 -5.72 -21.07 -22.01
C GLU A 114 -7.12 -21.51 -21.54
#